data_AF-A0A1F4UKC6-F1
#
_entry.id   AF-A0A1F4UKC6-F1
#
_cell.length_a   1.000
_cell.length_b   1.000
_cell.length_c   1.000
_cell.angle_alpha   90.00
_cell.angle_beta   90.00
_cell.angle_gamma   90.00
#
_symmetry.space_group_name_H-M   'P 1'
#
loop_
_entity.id
_entity.type
_entity.pdbx_description
1 polymer ?
#
loop_
_entity_poly.entity_id
_entity_poly.type
_entity_poly.pdbx_seq_one_letter_code
_entity_poly.pdbx_strand_id
1 'polypeptide(L)'
;MDFILAGKIIQKTREKIFDARLWERWLVELQGMDKDNFISFDDYKTKVLEYSRIKNRTQEEKEIELEETRNKAREAIKRLDPLKNFGKEVKK
;
A
#
# COMPACT_ATOMS: atom_id res chain seq x y z
N MET A 1 -14.14 9.81 30.73
CA MET A 1 -14.49 8.90 29.62
C MET A 1 -13.37 7.90 29.47
N ASP A 2 -13.70 6.61 29.42
CA ASP A 2 -12.72 5.54 29.29
C ASP A 2 -12.14 5.52 27.86
N PHE A 3 -10.82 5.69 27.72
CA PHE A 3 -10.12 5.79 26.43
C PHE A 3 -10.34 4.52 25.58
N ILE A 4 -10.52 3.36 26.22
CA ILE A 4 -10.83 2.10 25.54
C ILE A 4 -12.20 2.14 24.86
N LEU A 5 -13.20 2.72 25.53
CA LEU A 5 -14.54 2.86 24.98
C LEU A 5 -14.55 3.83 23.80
N ALA A 6 -13.84 4.95 23.92
CA ALA A 6 -13.70 5.91 22.83
C ALA A 6 -13.05 5.27 21.59
N GLY A 7 -11.98 4.48 21.78
CA GLY A 7 -11.33 3.73 20.70
C GLY A 7 -12.28 2.77 19.98
N LYS A 8 -13.08 2.00 20.73
CA LYS A 8 -14.08 1.08 20.17
C LYS A 8 -15.16 1.80 19.36
N ILE A 9 -15.63 2.95 19.82
CA ILE A 9 -16.64 3.76 19.10
C ILE A 9 -16.06 4.30 17.80
N ILE A 10 -14.83 4.81 17.82
CA ILE A 10 -14.15 5.32 16.63
C ILE A 10 -13.98 4.19 15.61
N GLN A 11 -13.50 3.02 16.05
CA GLN A 11 -13.34 1.85 15.18
C GLN A 11 -14.67 1.45 14.53
N LYS A 12 -15.72 1.28 15.33
CA LYS A 12 -17.04 0.88 14.81
C LYS A 12 -17.63 1.93 13.85
N THR A 13 -17.38 3.21 14.11
CA THR A 13 -17.82 4.29 13.22
C THR A 13 -17.07 4.23 11.88
N ARG A 14 -15.76 3.96 11.90
CA ARG A 14 -14.96 3.76 10.68
C ARG A 14 -15.45 2.57 9.87
N GLU A 15 -15.71 1.44 10.52
CA GLU A 15 -16.25 0.23 9.87
C GLU A 15 -17.58 0.53 9.17
N LYS A 16 -18.50 1.25 9.84
CA LYS A 16 -19.78 1.65 9.24
C LYS A 16 -19.62 2.58 8.04
N ILE A 17 -18.74 3.58 8.12
CA ILE A 17 -18.49 4.52 7.01
C ILE A 17 -17.89 3.76 5.82
N PHE A 18 -16.98 2.83 6.10
CA PHE A 18 -16.37 2.01 5.06
C PHE A 18 -17.40 1.11 4.38
N ASP A 19 -18.25 0.44 5.15
CA ASP A 19 -19.31 -0.42 4.62
C ASP A 19 -20.32 0.37 3.79
N ALA A 20 -20.72 1.56 4.23
CA ALA A 20 -21.62 2.42 3.45
C ALA A 20 -21.03 2.79 2.08
N ARG A 21 -19.74 3.15 2.04
CA ARG A 21 -19.05 3.47 0.78
C ARG A 21 -18.89 2.25 -0.13
N LEU A 22 -18.58 1.09 0.45
CA LEU A 22 -18.51 -0.15 -0.31
C LEU A 22 -19.87 -0.53 -0.90
N TRP A 23 -20.94 -0.31 -0.15
CA TRP A 23 -22.30 -0.60 -0.61
C TRP A 23 -22.67 0.26 -1.82
N GLU A 24 -22.43 1.57 -1.75
CA GLU A 24 -22.61 2.48 -2.88
C GLU A 24 -21.79 2.03 -4.09
N ARG A 25 -20.53 1.65 -3.88
CA ARG A 25 -19.65 1.18 -4.94
C ARG A 25 -20.12 -0.14 -5.56
N TRP A 26 -20.56 -1.09 -4.74
CA TRP A 26 -21.10 -2.38 -5.19
C TRP A 26 -22.31 -2.18 -6.12
N LEU A 27 -23.23 -1.27 -5.75
CA LEU A 27 -24.39 -0.95 -6.58
C LEU A 27 -24.00 -0.31 -7.92
N VAL A 28 -22.99 0.57 -7.94
CA VAL A 28 -22.54 1.25 -9.15
C VAL A 28 -21.75 0.32 -10.07
N GLU A 29 -20.76 -0.40 -9.54
CA GLU A 29 -19.89 -1.27 -10.35
C GLU A 29 -20.64 -2.45 -10.94
N LEU A 30 -21.68 -2.92 -10.25
CA LEU A 30 -22.41 -4.13 -10.61
C LEU A 30 -23.87 -3.84 -11.00
N GLN A 31 -24.13 -2.65 -11.56
CA GLN A 31 -25.44 -2.24 -12.07
C GLN A 31 -26.04 -3.19 -13.13
N GLY A 32 -25.19 -3.95 -13.83
CA GLY A 32 -25.57 -4.91 -14.86
C GLY A 32 -25.72 -6.34 -14.36
N MET A 33 -25.80 -6.55 -13.05
CA MET A 33 -26.01 -7.89 -12.51
C MET A 33 -27.41 -8.41 -12.80
N ASP A 34 -27.46 -9.66 -13.23
CA ASP A 34 -28.64 -10.49 -13.38
C ASP A 34 -28.50 -11.75 -12.53
N LYS A 35 -29.36 -12.75 -12.77
CA LYS A 35 -29.36 -14.00 -11.99
C LYS A 35 -28.13 -14.87 -12.27
N ASP A 36 -27.51 -14.73 -13.43
CA ASP A 36 -26.43 -15.60 -13.88
C ASP A 36 -25.05 -15.11 -13.40
N ASN A 37 -24.93 -13.81 -13.11
CA ASN A 37 -23.68 -13.18 -12.67
C ASN A 37 -23.79 -12.44 -11.32
N PHE A 38 -24.83 -12.73 -10.52
CA PHE A 38 -25.04 -12.11 -9.21
C PHE A 38 -23.84 -12.34 -8.28
N ILE A 39 -23.36 -11.26 -7.67
CA ILE A 39 -22.32 -11.26 -6.64
C ILE A 39 -22.92 -10.62 -5.40
N SER A 40 -22.94 -11.35 -4.28
CA SER A 40 -23.43 -10.80 -3.02
C SER A 40 -22.53 -9.65 -2.53
N PHE A 41 -23.09 -8.74 -1.74
CA PHE A 41 -22.30 -7.66 -1.15
C PHE A 41 -21.14 -8.18 -0.28
N ASP A 42 -21.36 -9.27 0.46
CA ASP A 42 -20.33 -9.86 1.32
C ASP A 42 -19.18 -10.48 0.52
N ASP A 43 -19.49 -11.15 -0.61
CA ASP A 43 -18.48 -11.68 -1.52
C ASP A 43 -17.68 -10.55 -2.17
N TYR A 44 -18.37 -9.49 -2.60
CA TYR A 44 -17.72 -8.29 -3.15
C TYR A 44 -16.80 -7.63 -2.12
N LYS A 45 -17.29 -7.42 -0.90
CA LYS A 45 -16.51 -6.84 0.21
C LYS A 45 -15.26 -7.68 0.50
N THR A 46 -15.40 -9.01 0.52
CA THR A 46 -14.27 -9.93 0.73
C THR A 46 -13.22 -9.77 -0.37
N LYS A 47 -13.63 -9.75 -1.64
CA LYS A 47 -12.73 -9.54 -2.78
C LYS A 47 -12.00 -8.20 -2.71
N VAL A 48 -12.70 -7.12 -2.35
CA VAL A 48 -12.08 -5.78 -2.22
C VAL A 48 -11.03 -5.76 -1.09
N LEU A 49 -11.33 -6.41 0.04
CA LEU A 49 -10.39 -6.50 1.16
C LEU A 49 -9.17 -7.36 0.81
N GLU A 50 -9.37 -8.49 0.12
CA GLU A 50 -8.29 -9.35 -0.34
C GLU A 50 -7.38 -8.64 -1.35
N TYR A 51 -7.97 -7.96 -2.34
CA TYR A 51 -7.21 -7.14 -3.29
C TYR A 51 -6.39 -6.05 -2.59
N SER A 52 -6.97 -5.40 -1.59
CA SER A 52 -6.26 -4.37 -0.79
C SER A 52 -5.07 -4.97 -0.03
N ARG A 53 -5.21 -6.17 0.54
CA ARG A 53 -4.09 -6.87 1.20
C ARG A 53 -2.98 -7.22 0.21
N ILE A 54 -3.32 -7.76 -0.95
CA ILE A 54 -2.36 -8.11 -2.00
C ILE A 54 -1.61 -6.84 -2.46
N LYS A 55 -2.34 -5.76 -2.75
CA LYS A 55 -1.75 -4.49 -3.18
C LYS A 55 -0.76 -3.92 -2.16
N ASN A 56 -1.10 -3.97 -0.87
CA ASN A 56 -0.22 -3.47 0.19
C ASN A 56 1.06 -4.31 0.29
N ARG A 57 0.95 -5.63 0.20
CA ARG A 57 2.11 -6.52 0.17
C ARG A 57 3.03 -6.24 -1.02
N THR A 58 2.48 -6.05 -2.22
CA THR A 58 3.26 -5.68 -3.40
C THR A 58 3.94 -4.31 -3.25
N GLN A 59 3.31 -3.37 -2.54
CA GLN A 59 3.91 -2.06 -2.28
C GLN A 59 5.09 -2.17 -1.30
N GLU A 60 4.95 -2.96 -0.24
CA GLU A 60 6.03 -3.25 0.72
C GLU A 60 7.22 -3.92 0.01
N GLU A 61 6.96 -4.90 -0.85
CA GLU A 61 8.00 -5.58 -1.64
C GLU A 61 8.77 -4.61 -2.53
N LYS A 62 8.08 -3.68 -3.19
CA LYS A 62 8.70 -2.62 -4.01
C LYS A 62 9.52 -1.64 -3.19
N GLU A 63 9.08 -1.31 -1.97
CA GLU A 63 9.80 -0.40 -1.09
C GLU A 63 11.09 -1.02 -0.55
N ILE A 64 11.07 -2.33 -0.26
CA ILE A 64 12.26 -3.10 0.09
C ILE A 64 13.26 -3.10 -1.07
N GLU A 65 12.81 -3.40 -2.29
CA GLU A 65 13.67 -3.40 -3.49
C GLU A 65 14.30 -2.01 -3.76
N LEU A 66 13.51 -0.94 -3.56
CA LEU A 66 13.97 0.43 -3.71
C LEU A 66 15.04 0.79 -2.66
N GLU A 67 14.87 0.36 -1.42
CA GLU A 67 15.87 0.61 -0.36
C GLU A 67 17.16 -0.19 -0.62
N GLU A 68 17.07 -1.42 -1.10
CA GLU A 68 18.24 -2.21 -1.50
C GLU A 68 19.03 -1.54 -2.64
N THR A 69 18.33 -1.07 -3.68
CA THR A 69 18.97 -0.35 -4.79
C THR A 69 19.59 0.96 -4.32
N ARG A 70 18.93 1.71 -3.43
CA ARG A 70 19.47 2.92 -2.81
C ARG A 70 20.75 2.64 -2.02
N ASN A 71 20.79 1.54 -1.27
CA ASN A 71 21.97 1.15 -0.50
C ASN A 71 23.13 0.71 -1.39
N LYS A 72 22.87 -0.06 -2.46
CA LYS A 72 23.89 -0.41 -3.47
C LYS A 72 24.48 0.85 -4.13
N ALA A 73 23.64 1.83 -4.48
CA ALA A 73 24.09 3.10 -5.06
C ALA A 73 24.95 3.91 -4.07
N ARG A 74 24.57 3.97 -2.79
CA ARG A 74 25.38 4.62 -1.74
C ARG A 74 26.75 3.98 -1.58
N GLU A 75 26.82 2.65 -1.58
CA GLU A 75 28.09 1.92 -1.49
C GLU A 75 28.97 2.13 -2.73
N ALA A 76 28.39 2.18 -3.92
CA ALA A 76 29.13 2.51 -5.14
C ALA A 76 29.71 3.93 -5.10
N ILE A 77 28.95 4.91 -4.60
CA ILE A 77 29.43 6.30 -4.43
C ILE A 77 30.60 6.35 -3.44
N LYS A 78 30.48 5.70 -2.27
CA LYS A 78 31.57 5.62 -1.29
C LYS A 78 32.85 5.01 -1.87
N ARG A 79 32.74 4.03 -2.77
CA ARG A 79 33.90 3.42 -3.44
C ARG A 79 34.56 4.35 -4.45
N LEU A 80 33.82 5.30 -5.02
CA LEU A 80 34.33 6.26 -5.99
C LEU A 80 34.93 7.52 -5.35
N ASP A 81 34.56 7.85 -4.11
CA ASP A 81 35.08 9.01 -3.37
C ASP A 81 36.63 9.04 -3.28
N PRO A 82 37.33 7.93 -2.96
CA PRO A 82 38.78 7.90 -2.98
C PRO A 82 39.36 8.19 -4.37
N LEU A 83 38.79 7.60 -5.43
CA LEU A 83 39.26 7.72 -6.82
C LEU A 83 39.08 9.14 -7.38
N LYS A 84 38.07 9.87 -6.91
CA LYS A 84 37.79 11.25 -7.30
C LYS A 84 38.85 12.24 -6.81
N ASN A 85 39.56 11.91 -5.73
CA ASN A 85 40.64 12.72 -5.17
C ASN A 85 42.01 12.39 -5.80
N PHE A 86 42.26 11.14 -6.21
CA PHE A 86 43.50 10.78 -6.92
C PHE A 86 43.67 11.53 -8.25
N GLY A 87 42.59 11.79 -8.99
CA GLY A 87 42.66 12.54 -10.26
C GLY A 87 43.04 14.03 -10.12
N LYS A 88 43.03 14.58 -8.91
CA LYS A 88 43.40 15.98 -8.63
C LYS A 88 44.87 16.14 -8.25
N GLU A 89 45.51 15.11 -7.71
CA GLU A 89 46.91 15.17 -7.27
C GLU A 89 47.92 14.96 -8.41
N VAL A 90 47.51 14.34 -9.52
CA VAL A 90 48.40 14.01 -10.66
C VAL A 90 48.58 15.18 -11.65
N LYS A 91 47.85 16.30 -11.50
CA LYS A 91 47.92 17.48 -12.38
C LYS A 91 48.75 18.65 -11.82
N LYS A 92 49.70 18.40 -10.91
CA LYS A 92 50.55 19.44 -10.33
C LYS A 92 52.00 19.33 -10.78
#